data_AF-A0A6P6FRG7-F1
#
_entry.id   AF-A0A6P6FRG7-F1
#
_cell.length_a   1.000
_cell.length_b   1.000
_cell.length_c   1.000
_cell.angle_alpha   90.00
_cell.angle_beta   90.00
_cell.angle_gamma   90.00
#
_symmetry.space_group_name_H-M   'P 1'
#
loop_
_entity.id
_entity.type
_entity.pdbx_description
1 polymer ?
#
loop_
_entity_poly.entity_id
_entity_poly.type
_entity_poly.pdbx_seq_one_letter_code
_entity_poly.pdbx_strand_id
1 'polypeptide(L)'
;MIFHIKLRKDCFYHHTPAMAIPVSLENLRCCENWFPRRVMSALRIAGIIHALEGWKEHECGNIMSNIEKVWEASLRHGFQPLKTITTST
;
A
#
# COMPACT_ATOMS: atom_id res chain seq x y z
N MET A 1 -16.77 -12.14 -8.88
CA MET A 1 -16.34 -13.50 -8.52
C MET A 1 -15.72 -13.42 -7.13
N ILE A 2 -16.49 -13.78 -6.09
CA ILE A 2 -15.99 -13.82 -4.71
C ILE A 2 -15.51 -15.26 -4.50
N PHE A 3 -14.20 -15.45 -4.36
CA PHE A 3 -13.67 -16.73 -3.93
C PHE A 3 -14.02 -16.90 -2.44
N HIS A 4 -14.82 -17.91 -2.11
CA HIS A 4 -14.97 -18.36 -0.73
C HIS A 4 -13.66 -19.04 -0.31
N ILE A 5 -12.73 -18.26 0.22
CA ILE A 5 -11.50 -18.77 0.81
C ILE A 5 -11.87 -19.53 2.08
N LYS A 6 -11.64 -20.84 2.09
CA LYS A 6 -11.77 -21.67 3.28
C LYS A 6 -10.58 -21.36 4.21
N LEU A 7 -10.81 -20.52 5.21
CA LEU A 7 -9.79 -20.13 6.18
C LEU A 7 -9.39 -21.35 7.03
N ARG A 8 -8.08 -21.58 7.11
CA ARG A 8 -7.49 -22.60 7.97
C ARG A 8 -7.21 -22.04 9.35
N LYS A 9 -7.47 -22.84 10.39
CA LYS A 9 -7.25 -22.45 11.80
C LYS A 9 -5.78 -22.39 12.19
N ASP A 10 -4.91 -23.02 11.42
CA ASP A 10 -3.46 -23.09 11.64
C ASP A 10 -2.67 -22.14 10.72
N CYS A 11 -3.32 -21.12 10.17
CA CYS A 11 -2.70 -20.12 9.30
C CYS A 11 -2.99 -18.70 9.76
N PHE A 12 -1.98 -17.84 9.67
CA PHE A 12 -2.14 -16.39 9.79
C PHE A 12 -2.30 -15.79 8.40
N TYR A 13 -3.39 -15.05 8.19
CA TYR A 13 -3.66 -14.37 6.94
C TYR A 13 -3.37 -12.89 7.13
N HIS A 14 -2.47 -12.36 6.31
CA HIS A 14 -2.15 -10.93 6.29
C HIS A 14 -2.79 -10.28 5.07
N HIS A 15 -3.28 -9.07 5.26
CA HIS A 15 -3.63 -8.21 4.14
C HIS A 15 -2.35 -7.64 3.52
N THR A 16 -2.35 -7.47 2.20
CA THR A 16 -1.30 -6.71 1.54
C THR A 16 -1.20 -5.33 2.18
N PRO A 17 0.00 -4.87 2.57
CA PRO A 17 0.20 -3.53 3.11
C PRO A 17 -0.34 -2.49 2.13
N ALA A 18 -1.10 -1.54 2.64
CA ALA A 18 -1.77 -0.53 1.83
C ALA A 18 -1.93 0.78 2.61
N MET A 19 -2.14 1.86 1.88
CA MET A 19 -2.35 3.20 2.41
C MET A 19 -3.54 3.85 1.70
N ALA A 20 -4.17 4.80 2.38
CA ALA A 20 -5.16 5.68 1.77
C ALA A 20 -4.47 6.69 0.83
N ILE A 21 -5.06 6.92 -0.34
CA ILE A 21 -4.52 7.84 -1.35
C ILE A 21 -4.98 9.29 -1.09
N PRO A 22 -4.14 10.29 -1.39
CA PRO A 22 -4.48 11.71 -1.24
C PRO A 22 -5.65 12.12 -2.15
N VAL A 23 -6.47 13.08 -1.69
CA VAL A 23 -7.67 13.57 -2.41
C VAL A 23 -7.39 14.09 -3.81
N SER A 24 -6.20 14.65 -4.02
CA SER A 24 -5.70 15.14 -5.31
C SER A 24 -5.51 14.05 -6.36
N LEU A 25 -5.42 12.78 -5.96
CA LEU A 25 -5.21 11.66 -6.88
C LEU A 25 -6.58 11.14 -7.35
N GLU A 26 -6.97 11.58 -8.54
CA GLU A 26 -8.26 11.26 -9.19
C GLU A 26 -8.15 10.14 -10.23
N ASN A 27 -9.30 9.70 -10.75
CA ASN A 27 -9.41 8.69 -11.81
C ASN A 27 -8.74 7.34 -11.52
N LEU A 28 -8.44 7.06 -10.25
CA LEU A 28 -7.97 5.76 -9.80
C LEU A 28 -9.14 4.79 -9.64
N ARG A 29 -9.19 3.81 -10.55
CA ARG A 29 -9.96 2.58 -10.37
C ARG A 29 -9.22 1.69 -9.36
N CYS A 30 -9.92 0.84 -8.60
CA CYS A 30 -9.25 -0.11 -7.71
C CYS A 30 -8.29 -0.99 -8.53
N CYS A 31 -6.97 -0.78 -8.36
CA CYS A 31 -5.94 -1.66 -8.96
C CYS A 31 -5.94 -3.06 -8.34
N GLU A 32 -6.67 -3.24 -7.25
CA GLU A 32 -6.77 -4.44 -6.44
C GLU A 32 -8.24 -4.57 -6.04
N ASN A 33 -8.94 -5.53 -6.63
CA ASN A 33 -10.40 -5.64 -6.57
C ASN A 33 -10.96 -5.88 -5.14
N TRP A 34 -10.07 -6.10 -4.17
CA TRP A 34 -10.37 -6.34 -2.75
C TRP A 34 -10.12 -5.14 -1.84
N PHE A 35 -9.46 -4.07 -2.30
CA PHE A 35 -9.31 -2.87 -1.48
C PHE A 35 -10.54 -1.95 -1.58
N PRO A 36 -10.88 -1.24 -0.49
CA PRO A 36 -11.89 -0.21 -0.55
C PRO A 36 -11.45 0.92 -1.49
N ARG A 37 -12.42 1.72 -1.94
CA ARG A 37 -12.12 2.89 -2.78
C ARG A 37 -11.12 3.78 -2.05
N ARG A 38 -10.21 4.37 -2.84
CA ARG A 38 -9.16 5.27 -2.36
C ARG A 38 -8.13 4.61 -1.43
N VAL A 39 -7.90 3.32 -1.62
CA VAL A 39 -6.80 2.58 -1.00
C VAL A 39 -5.97 1.92 -2.10
N MET A 40 -4.66 1.95 -1.93
CA MET A 40 -3.69 1.39 -2.87
C MET A 40 -2.62 0.63 -2.10
N SER A 41 -2.11 -0.47 -2.66
CA SER A 41 -0.98 -1.18 -2.08
C SER A 41 0.25 -0.29 -1.89
N ALA A 42 0.93 -0.50 -0.76
CA ALA A 42 2.12 0.25 -0.39
C ALA A 42 3.24 0.09 -1.43
N LEU A 43 3.37 -1.09 -2.06
CA LEU A 43 4.33 -1.34 -3.13
C LEU A 43 4.09 -0.41 -4.32
N ARG A 44 2.83 -0.23 -4.73
CA ARG A 44 2.51 0.66 -5.85
C ARG A 44 2.75 2.13 -5.50
N ILE A 45 2.44 2.50 -4.26
CA ILE A 45 2.74 3.84 -3.73
C ILE A 45 4.24 4.10 -3.74
N ALA A 46 5.07 3.15 -3.28
CA ALA A 46 6.52 3.28 -3.28
C ALA A 46 7.08 3.59 -4.68
N GLY A 47 6.57 2.93 -5.73
CA GLY A 47 6.96 3.22 -7.11
C GLY A 47 6.55 4.63 -7.57
N ILE A 48 5.37 5.11 -7.17
CA ILE A 48 4.92 6.50 -7.45
C ILE A 48 5.84 7.50 -6.74
N ILE A 49 6.10 7.27 -5.45
CA ILE A 49 6.97 8.12 -4.64
C ILE A 49 8.39 8.18 -5.21
N HIS A 50 8.93 7.03 -5.63
CA HIS A 50 10.23 6.94 -6.26
C HIS A 50 10.32 7.88 -7.48
N ALA A 51 9.29 7.87 -8.33
CA ALA A 51 9.22 8.75 -9.49
C ALA A 51 9.03 10.23 -9.12
N LEU A 52 8.15 10.54 -8.15
CA LEU A 52 7.89 11.91 -7.70
C LEU A 52 9.11 12.57 -7.06
N GLU A 53 9.90 11.80 -6.31
CA GLU A 53 11.12 12.28 -5.67
C GLU A 53 12.33 12.29 -6.63
N GLY A 54 12.16 11.78 -7.85
CA GLY A 54 13.22 11.74 -8.87
C GLY A 54 14.42 10.88 -8.48
N TRP A 55 14.20 9.85 -7.66
CA TRP A 55 15.27 8.92 -7.30
C TRP A 55 15.71 8.12 -8.53
N LYS A 56 17.02 7.92 -8.64
CA LYS A 56 17.66 7.22 -9.78
C LYS A 56 18.08 5.78 -9.41
N GLU A 57 17.85 5.40 -8.17
CA GLU A 57 18.21 4.09 -7.65
C GLU A 57 17.26 3.04 -8.25
N HIS A 58 17.73 1.82 -8.46
CA HIS A 58 16.87 0.74 -8.95
C HIS A 58 16.81 -0.35 -7.88
N GLU A 59 15.59 -0.67 -7.42
CA GLU A 59 15.37 -1.76 -6.48
C GLU A 59 15.36 -3.09 -7.24
N CYS A 60 16.53 -3.74 -7.34
CA CYS A 60 16.71 -5.01 -8.04
C CYS A 60 17.39 -6.03 -7.13
N GLY A 61 16.84 -7.25 -7.08
CA GLY A 61 17.33 -8.31 -6.21
C GLY A 61 17.19 -7.93 -4.73
N ASN A 62 18.31 -7.95 -3.99
CA ASN A 62 18.34 -7.61 -2.56
C ASN A 62 18.59 -6.12 -2.30
N ILE A 63 18.69 -5.29 -3.35
CA ILE A 63 18.85 -3.85 -3.22
C ILE A 63 17.45 -3.25 -3.01
N MET A 64 17.21 -2.67 -1.83
CA MET A 64 15.99 -1.92 -1.53
C MET A 64 16.34 -0.51 -1.07
N SER A 65 15.44 0.44 -1.33
CA SER A 65 15.53 1.76 -0.71
C SER A 65 15.39 1.65 0.81
N ASN A 66 15.97 2.62 1.51
CA ASN A 66 15.73 2.78 2.94
C ASN A 66 14.21 2.97 3.19
N ILE A 67 13.63 2.13 4.05
CA ILE A 67 12.18 2.08 4.28
C ILE A 67 11.70 3.38 4.93
N GLU A 68 12.46 3.92 5.88
CA GLU A 68 12.12 5.17 6.58
C GLU A 68 12.07 6.35 5.59
N LYS A 69 13.01 6.43 4.65
CA LYS A 69 13.05 7.43 3.57
C LYS A 69 11.78 7.36 2.71
N VAL A 70 11.40 6.16 2.29
CA VAL A 70 10.19 5.93 1.47
C VAL A 70 8.93 6.26 2.27
N TRP A 71 8.89 5.87 3.54
CA TRP A 71 7.77 6.13 4.44
C TRP A 71 7.53 7.63 4.65
N GLU A 72 8.57 8.37 5.03
CA GLU A 72 8.48 9.82 5.24
C GLU A 72 8.08 10.55 3.96
N ALA A 73 8.63 10.15 2.82
CA ALA A 73 8.22 10.70 1.52
C ALA A 73 6.73 10.40 1.24
N SER A 74 6.28 9.17 1.48
CA SER A 74 4.87 8.79 1.31
C SER A 74 3.94 9.69 2.13
N LEU A 75 4.27 9.96 3.39
CA LEU A 75 3.49 10.85 4.25
C LEU A 75 3.48 12.29 3.73
N ARG A 76 4.64 12.83 3.28
CA ARG A 76 4.73 14.19 2.71
C ARG A 76 3.86 14.37 1.47
N HIS A 77 3.77 13.35 0.61
CA HIS A 77 2.92 13.36 -0.59
C HIS A 77 1.43 13.08 -0.28
N GLY A 78 1.06 12.97 1.00
CA GLY A 78 -0.34 12.89 1.44
C GLY A 78 -0.93 11.48 1.45
N PHE A 79 -0.11 10.44 1.26
CA PHE A 79 -0.54 9.07 1.54
C PHE A 79 -0.64 8.86 3.05
N GLN A 80 -1.65 8.10 3.48
CA GLN A 80 -1.96 7.93 4.90
C GLN A 80 -2.06 6.46 5.28
N PRO A 81 -1.46 6.01 6.40
CA PRO A 81 -1.60 4.64 6.87
C PRO A 81 -3.07 4.28 7.08
N LEU A 82 -3.46 3.05 6.76
CA LEU A 82 -4.80 2.58 7.08
C LEU A 82 -4.93 2.45 8.59
N LYS A 83 -5.97 3.07 9.15
CA LYS A 83 -6.31 2.88 10.57
C LYS A 83 -6.83 1.45 10.72
N THR A 84 -6.13 0.64 11.49
CA THR A 84 -6.62 -0.69 11.88
C THR A 84 -7.95 -0.50 12.60
N ILE A 85 -9.02 -1.11 12.11
CA ILE A 85 -10.25 -1.23 12.89
C ILE A 85 -9.93 -2.25 13.96
N THR A 86 -9.59 -1.80 15.17
CA THR A 86 -9.60 -2.67 16.34
C THR A 86 -11.04 -3.06 16.56
N THR A 87 -11.45 -4.24 16.09
CA THR A 87 -12.68 -4.86 16.55
C THR A 87 -12.43 -5.29 17.99
N SER A 88 -12.75 -4.40 18.94
CA SER A 88 -12.91 -4.75 20.35
C SER A 88 -13.92 -5.89 20.40
N THR A 89 -13.42 -7.10 20.63
CA THR A 89 -14.25 -8.28 20.87
C THR A 89 -14.43 -8.43 22.36
#